data_AF-A0A1I4TX79-F1
#
_entry.id   AF-A0A1I4TX79-F1
#
_cell.length_a   1.000
_cell.length_b   1.000
_cell.length_c   1.000
_cell.angle_alpha   90.00
_cell.angle_beta   90.00
_cell.angle_gamma   90.00
#
_symmetry.space_group_name_H-M   'P 1'
#
loop_
_entity.id
_entity.type
_entity.pdbx_description
1 polymer ?
#
loop_
_entity_poly.entity_id
_entity_poly.type
_entity_poly.pdbx_seq_one_letter_code
_entity_poly.pdbx_strand_id
1 'polypeptide(L)'
;LLSAWKRLGGGGKQLDRADYLALMQDCVDLFRSLGEYAAAQQGLPVDDKAQDELQSAIKQWDNGGNTAPRGAGGGAAVVGVTAPDGISFASSKAIVSYAASNIDTVAQQHLQMTAGQRCNVNAGKGISLFSQQDGLAAIANHGKVLLQSQHDSTQIDSAKDVKISARGRVIVMAEEILLVNSGGAYISLKGGTPEIGGPGELTIKTAGHNWNGPASRSAELPTFGEGDFGRKPYLERGIDGQPVKGMELHLERDGDAPLTGTSDAAGEAGKVDTNRVQQIAATFHKRSS
;
A
#
# COMPACT_ATOMS: atom_id res chain seq x y z
N LEU A 1 2.37 19.45 -24.83
CA LEU A 1 3.11 20.15 -23.77
C LEU A 1 2.42 21.47 -23.45
N LEU A 2 2.09 21.72 -22.19
CA LEU A 2 1.65 23.02 -21.68
C LEU A 2 2.81 23.57 -20.84
N SER A 3 3.40 24.68 -21.27
CA SER A 3 4.63 25.22 -20.66
C SER A 3 4.54 26.72 -20.46
N ALA A 4 4.88 27.18 -19.25
CA ALA A 4 5.02 28.61 -18.92
C ALA A 4 6.49 29.09 -18.91
N TRP A 5 7.42 28.28 -19.43
CA TRP A 5 8.83 28.65 -19.53
C TRP A 5 9.04 29.72 -20.60
N LYS A 6 9.83 30.75 -20.28
CA LYS A 6 10.13 31.83 -21.21
C LYS A 6 10.98 31.32 -22.37
N ARG A 7 10.54 31.59 -23.60
CA ARG A 7 11.29 31.25 -24.82
C ARG A 7 11.81 32.55 -25.45
N LEU A 8 13.09 32.87 -25.20
CA LEU A 8 13.70 34.10 -25.73
C LEU A 8 13.86 33.99 -27.26
N GLY A 9 13.36 34.99 -27.99
CA GLY A 9 13.68 35.20 -29.42
C GLY A 9 13.10 34.18 -30.41
N GLY A 10 12.17 33.32 -30.02
CA GLY A 10 11.57 32.31 -30.93
C GLY A 10 12.54 31.22 -31.41
N GLY A 11 13.75 31.12 -30.84
CA GLY A 11 14.83 30.25 -31.32
C GLY A 11 14.74 28.77 -30.92
N GLY A 12 13.62 28.31 -30.36
CA GLY A 12 13.47 26.93 -29.89
C GLY A 12 12.45 26.11 -30.68
N LYS A 13 12.59 24.79 -30.64
CA LYS A 13 11.69 23.83 -31.32
C LYS A 13 10.27 23.84 -30.72
N GLN A 14 9.23 23.50 -31.48
CA GLN A 14 7.83 23.55 -31.02
C GLN A 14 7.58 22.80 -29.68
N LEU A 15 8.35 21.75 -29.36
CA LEU A 15 8.25 20.97 -28.11
C LEU A 15 9.48 21.08 -27.19
N ASP A 16 10.28 22.12 -27.31
CA ASP A 16 11.43 22.33 -26.41
C ASP A 16 11.01 22.32 -24.94
N ARG A 17 11.76 21.56 -24.15
CA ARG A 17 11.37 21.08 -22.82
C ARG A 17 12.57 20.69 -21.96
N ALA A 18 13.75 21.24 -22.25
CA ALA A 18 14.98 20.91 -21.51
C ALA A 18 14.78 21.09 -19.99
N ASP A 19 14.17 22.21 -19.58
CA ASP A 19 13.88 22.48 -18.16
C ASP A 19 12.88 21.48 -17.56
N TYR A 20 11.86 21.08 -18.33
CA TYR A 20 10.89 20.07 -17.88
C TYR A 20 11.54 18.70 -17.71
N LEU A 21 12.41 18.30 -18.65
CA LEU A 21 13.15 17.05 -18.56
C LEU A 21 14.10 17.02 -17.36
N ALA A 22 14.72 18.16 -17.02
CA ALA A 22 15.53 18.29 -15.82
C ALA A 22 14.68 18.07 -14.55
N LEU A 23 13.53 18.75 -14.44
CA LEU A 23 12.61 18.55 -13.30
C LEU A 23 12.10 17.10 -13.19
N MET A 24 11.82 16.45 -14.32
CA MET A 24 11.44 15.03 -14.32
C MET A 24 12.60 14.14 -13.86
N GLN A 25 13.84 14.46 -14.22
CA GLN A 25 15.00 13.69 -13.79
C GLN A 25 15.20 13.84 -12.27
N ASP A 26 15.15 15.05 -11.74
CA ASP A 26 15.25 15.31 -10.30
C ASP A 26 14.15 14.55 -9.51
N CYS A 27 12.93 14.50 -10.06
CA CYS A 27 11.81 13.76 -9.48
C CYS A 27 12.10 12.25 -9.40
N VAL A 28 12.55 11.64 -10.50
CA VAL A 28 12.86 10.20 -10.56
C VAL A 28 14.03 9.86 -9.64
N ASP A 29 15.08 10.69 -9.62
CA ASP A 29 16.25 10.48 -8.78
C ASP A 29 15.89 10.54 -7.28
N LEU A 30 15.02 11.49 -6.90
CA LEU A 30 14.51 11.56 -5.53
C LEU A 30 13.62 10.36 -5.18
N PHE A 31 12.70 9.99 -6.07
CA PHE A 31 11.80 8.85 -5.89
C PHE A 31 12.58 7.54 -5.67
N ARG A 32 13.58 7.28 -6.52
CA ARG A 32 14.46 6.11 -6.40
C ARG A 32 15.31 6.15 -5.15
N SER A 33 16.03 7.24 -4.90
CA SER A 33 16.97 7.31 -3.78
C SER A 33 16.27 7.10 -2.43
N LEU A 34 15.12 7.74 -2.22
CA LEU A 34 14.32 7.52 -1.00
C LEU A 34 13.69 6.12 -0.96
N GLY A 35 13.19 5.64 -2.09
CA GLY A 35 12.54 4.33 -2.23
C GLY A 35 13.49 3.16 -1.98
N GLU A 36 14.66 3.17 -2.61
CA GLU A 36 15.71 2.18 -2.43
C GLU A 36 16.23 2.18 -0.99
N TYR A 37 16.41 3.36 -0.39
CA TYR A 37 16.80 3.45 1.01
C TYR A 37 15.72 2.89 1.93
N ALA A 38 14.45 3.20 1.70
CA ALA A 38 13.34 2.63 2.46
C ALA A 38 13.32 1.10 2.32
N ALA A 39 13.45 0.56 1.10
CA ALA A 39 13.50 -0.88 0.85
C ALA A 39 14.66 -1.57 1.57
N ALA A 40 15.86 -0.95 1.58
CA ALA A 40 17.01 -1.43 2.32
C ALA A 40 16.78 -1.44 3.85
N GLN A 41 15.81 -0.67 4.34
CA GLN A 41 15.39 -0.58 5.75
C GLN A 41 13.99 -1.19 5.98
N GLN A 42 13.65 -2.26 5.25
CA GLN A 42 12.40 -3.04 5.38
C GLN A 42 11.10 -2.30 4.99
N GLY A 43 11.19 -1.13 4.36
CA GLY A 43 10.07 -0.48 3.68
C GLY A 43 9.63 -1.25 2.43
N LEU A 44 8.47 -0.88 1.87
CA LEU A 44 8.06 -1.45 0.58
C LEU A 44 8.96 -0.91 -0.55
N PRO A 45 9.38 -1.78 -1.50
CA PRO A 45 10.16 -1.35 -2.65
C PRO A 45 9.33 -0.42 -3.54
N VAL A 46 10.02 0.51 -4.21
CA VAL A 46 9.41 1.34 -5.24
C VAL A 46 9.20 0.57 -6.53
N ASP A 47 8.12 0.91 -7.26
CA ASP A 47 7.89 0.51 -8.64
C ASP A 47 8.03 1.76 -9.52
N ASP A 48 9.18 1.90 -10.17
CA ASP A 48 9.53 3.05 -11.00
C ASP A 48 9.22 2.83 -12.49
N LYS A 49 8.73 1.66 -12.87
CA LYS A 49 8.52 1.27 -14.27
C LYS A 49 7.66 2.27 -15.02
N ALA A 50 6.54 2.68 -14.43
CA ALA A 50 5.63 3.61 -15.08
C ALA A 50 6.19 5.05 -15.14
N GLN A 51 7.05 5.46 -14.20
CA GLN A 51 7.79 6.73 -14.32
C GLN A 51 8.79 6.69 -15.46
N ASP A 52 9.53 5.58 -15.60
CA ASP A 52 10.51 5.38 -16.67
C ASP A 52 9.86 5.38 -18.06
N GLU A 53 8.74 4.67 -18.21
CA GLU A 53 7.97 4.65 -19.45
C GLU A 53 7.47 6.05 -19.81
N LEU A 54 6.93 6.81 -18.84
CA LEU A 54 6.47 8.18 -19.05
C LEU A 54 7.64 9.13 -19.39
N GLN A 55 8.75 9.04 -18.66
CA GLN A 55 9.93 9.87 -18.90
C GLN A 55 10.53 9.58 -20.28
N SER A 56 10.57 8.31 -20.70
CA SER A 56 11.03 7.90 -22.02
C SER A 56 10.14 8.45 -23.13
N ALA A 57 8.82 8.35 -22.98
CA ALA A 57 7.86 8.91 -23.93
C ALA A 57 8.02 10.43 -24.08
N ILE A 58 8.21 11.15 -22.97
CA ILE A 58 8.45 12.60 -22.99
C ILE A 58 9.83 12.93 -23.58
N LYS A 59 10.89 12.16 -23.29
CA LYS A 59 12.21 12.36 -23.90
C LYS A 59 12.14 12.25 -25.43
N GLN A 60 11.42 11.25 -25.96
CA GLN A 60 11.34 10.94 -27.39
C GLN A 60 10.23 11.69 -28.16
N TRP A 61 9.55 12.65 -27.52
CA TRP A 61 8.32 13.26 -28.05
C TRP A 61 8.44 13.93 -29.43
N ASP A 62 9.61 14.47 -29.80
CA ASP A 62 9.85 15.09 -31.11
C ASP A 62 10.02 14.08 -32.26
N ASN A 63 10.34 12.82 -31.94
CA ASN A 63 10.69 11.81 -32.93
C ASN A 63 9.48 11.51 -33.82
N GLY A 64 9.70 11.52 -35.15
CA GLY A 64 8.64 11.36 -36.15
C GLY A 64 7.82 12.63 -36.42
N GLY A 65 8.11 13.75 -35.72
CA GLY A 65 7.49 15.05 -35.97
C GLY A 65 8.30 15.93 -36.93
N ASN A 66 7.81 17.16 -37.17
CA ASN A 66 8.46 18.14 -38.06
C ASN A 66 9.87 18.56 -37.59
N THR A 67 10.17 18.38 -36.29
CA THR A 67 11.43 18.78 -35.64
C THR A 67 12.45 17.65 -35.53
N ALA A 68 12.04 16.40 -35.71
CA ALA A 68 12.89 15.21 -35.80
C ALA A 68 12.25 14.11 -36.68
N PRO A 69 12.09 14.34 -38.00
CA PRO A 69 11.31 13.47 -38.89
C PRO A 69 11.91 12.08 -39.09
N ARG A 70 13.21 11.92 -38.82
CA ARG A 70 13.92 10.63 -38.88
C ARG A 70 14.06 9.94 -37.51
N GLY A 71 13.53 10.55 -36.44
CA GLY A 71 13.57 9.95 -35.11
C GLY A 71 12.60 8.77 -35.01
N ALA A 72 13.05 7.67 -34.40
CA ALA A 72 12.22 6.50 -34.09
C ALA A 72 11.76 6.54 -32.61
N GLY A 73 10.70 5.80 -32.26
CA GLY A 73 10.21 5.69 -30.87
C GLY A 73 9.38 6.87 -30.35
N GLY A 74 9.13 7.89 -31.19
CA GLY A 74 8.20 8.97 -30.87
C GLY A 74 6.73 8.61 -31.13
N GLY A 75 5.85 9.60 -31.01
CA GLY A 75 4.42 9.44 -31.29
C GLY A 75 3.54 9.04 -30.10
N ALA A 76 4.12 8.87 -28.90
CA ALA A 76 3.35 8.67 -27.67
C ALA A 76 2.45 9.89 -27.38
N ALA A 77 1.17 9.65 -27.17
CA ALA A 77 0.17 10.68 -26.88
C ALA A 77 0.19 11.07 -25.39
N VAL A 78 1.25 11.76 -24.97
CA VAL A 78 1.45 12.20 -23.58
C VAL A 78 1.06 13.67 -23.37
N VAL A 79 0.76 14.05 -22.14
CA VAL A 79 0.57 15.45 -21.74
C VAL A 79 1.53 15.76 -20.61
N GLY A 80 2.34 16.81 -20.79
CA GLY A 80 3.19 17.38 -19.75
C GLY A 80 2.73 18.81 -19.46
N VAL A 81 2.71 19.17 -18.17
CA VAL A 81 2.42 20.51 -17.67
C VAL A 81 3.60 20.96 -16.83
N THR A 82 4.16 22.14 -17.14
CA THR A 82 5.33 22.64 -16.43
C THR A 82 5.32 24.17 -16.34
N ALA A 83 5.79 24.70 -15.22
CA ALA A 83 5.94 26.13 -14.97
C ALA A 83 7.05 26.35 -13.95
N PRO A 84 7.92 27.37 -14.13
CA PRO A 84 9.01 27.64 -13.19
C PRO A 84 8.52 28.16 -11.83
N ASP A 85 7.40 28.90 -11.81
CA ASP A 85 6.86 29.56 -10.61
C ASP A 85 5.67 28.81 -9.98
N GLY A 86 5.37 27.60 -10.43
CA GLY A 86 4.36 26.72 -9.84
C GLY A 86 3.10 26.48 -10.68
N ILE A 87 2.29 25.52 -10.23
CA ILE A 87 1.04 25.07 -10.87
C ILE A 87 -0.03 24.99 -9.78
N SER A 88 -1.22 25.54 -10.04
CA SER A 88 -2.36 25.52 -9.11
C SER A 88 -3.56 24.83 -9.73
N PHE A 89 -4.22 23.96 -8.97
CA PHE A 89 -5.49 23.33 -9.30
C PHE A 89 -6.54 23.72 -8.25
N ALA A 90 -7.64 24.30 -8.68
CA ALA A 90 -8.73 24.71 -7.79
C ALA A 90 -10.10 24.42 -8.43
N SER A 91 -11.06 24.01 -7.61
CA SER A 91 -12.43 23.70 -8.03
C SER A 91 -13.39 24.01 -6.88
N SER A 92 -14.57 24.54 -7.18
CA SER A 92 -15.67 24.68 -6.19
C SER A 92 -16.39 23.35 -5.92
N LYS A 93 -16.05 22.31 -6.67
CA LYS A 93 -16.57 20.96 -6.56
C LYS A 93 -15.41 19.98 -6.36
N ALA A 94 -15.37 18.90 -7.13
CA ALA A 94 -14.36 17.86 -7.01
C ALA A 94 -13.14 18.10 -7.92
N ILE A 95 -12.00 17.58 -7.49
CA ILE A 95 -10.83 17.26 -8.31
C ILE A 95 -10.62 15.75 -8.16
N VAL A 96 -10.56 15.02 -9.27
CA VAL A 96 -10.38 13.56 -9.28
C VAL A 96 -9.07 13.25 -10.00
N SER A 97 -8.18 12.52 -9.33
CA SER A 97 -6.95 11.98 -9.91
C SER A 97 -7.09 10.46 -9.99
N TYR A 98 -7.00 9.90 -11.19
CA TYR A 98 -7.14 8.47 -11.45
C TYR A 98 -6.15 8.06 -12.55
N ALA A 99 -5.49 6.93 -12.35
CA ALA A 99 -4.68 6.26 -13.36
C ALA A 99 -5.00 4.76 -13.35
N ALA A 100 -5.00 4.14 -14.53
CA ALA A 100 -5.20 2.69 -14.64
C ALA A 100 -3.99 1.88 -14.17
N SER A 101 -2.80 2.49 -14.13
CA SER A 101 -1.55 1.88 -13.66
C SER A 101 -1.14 2.43 -12.29
N ASN A 102 -0.59 3.64 -12.23
CA ASN A 102 -0.06 4.23 -11.01
C ASN A 102 -0.27 5.75 -10.91
N ILE A 103 -0.26 6.28 -9.69
CA ILE A 103 -0.18 7.71 -9.39
C ILE A 103 0.99 7.91 -8.42
N ASP A 104 2.00 8.66 -8.84
CA ASP A 104 3.12 9.02 -8.00
C ASP A 104 3.07 10.51 -7.67
N THR A 105 3.27 10.86 -6.39
CA THR A 105 3.33 12.25 -5.93
C THR A 105 4.63 12.47 -5.17
N VAL A 106 5.50 13.30 -5.73
CA VAL A 106 6.87 13.50 -5.24
C VAL A 106 7.10 14.99 -5.01
N ALA A 107 7.75 15.32 -3.89
CA ALA A 107 8.15 16.69 -3.56
C ALA A 107 9.55 16.66 -2.96
N GLN A 108 10.43 17.57 -3.42
CA GLN A 108 11.81 17.66 -2.93
C GLN A 108 11.92 18.09 -1.46
N GLN A 109 10.92 18.81 -0.97
CA GLN A 109 10.87 19.27 0.41
C GLN A 109 9.72 18.60 1.16
N HIS A 110 8.49 19.11 1.02
CA HIS A 110 7.36 18.67 1.84
C HIS A 110 6.20 18.19 0.98
N LEU A 111 5.68 17.00 1.32
CA LEU A 111 4.38 16.53 0.86
C LEU A 111 3.38 16.72 1.99
N GLN A 112 2.38 17.58 1.77
CA GLN A 112 1.35 17.89 2.78
C GLN A 112 -0.03 17.52 2.24
N MET A 113 -0.74 16.68 3.00
CA MET A 113 -2.12 16.30 2.72
C MET A 113 -2.98 16.78 3.89
N THR A 114 -4.01 17.57 3.61
CA THR A 114 -4.88 18.14 4.64
C THR A 114 -6.33 18.04 4.20
N ALA A 115 -7.20 17.63 5.12
CA ALA A 115 -8.64 17.58 4.92
C ALA A 115 -9.35 18.24 6.10
N GLY A 116 -10.34 19.08 5.81
CA GLY A 116 -11.14 19.75 6.85
C GLY A 116 -12.12 18.82 7.59
N GLN A 117 -12.22 17.56 7.16
CA GLN A 117 -13.09 16.54 7.78
C GLN A 117 -12.29 15.24 7.97
N ARG A 118 -12.20 14.39 6.93
CA ARG A 118 -11.55 13.08 7.00
C ARG A 118 -10.52 12.89 5.89
N CYS A 119 -9.45 12.16 6.21
CA CYS A 119 -8.50 11.61 5.24
C CYS A 119 -8.58 10.08 5.35
N ASN A 120 -8.89 9.40 4.25
CA ASN A 120 -8.92 7.93 4.20
C ASN A 120 -7.80 7.45 3.26
N VAL A 121 -7.08 6.43 3.70
CA VAL A 121 -6.06 5.75 2.88
C VAL A 121 -6.40 4.27 2.87
N ASN A 122 -6.78 3.74 1.71
CA ASN A 122 -7.15 2.35 1.51
C ASN A 122 -6.25 1.75 0.42
N ALA A 123 -5.69 0.56 0.67
CA ALA A 123 -4.87 -0.17 -0.29
C ALA A 123 -5.30 -1.63 -0.36
N GLY A 124 -5.28 -2.24 -1.56
CA GLY A 124 -5.68 -3.63 -1.76
C GLY A 124 -4.65 -4.66 -1.28
N LYS A 125 -3.37 -4.28 -1.22
CA LYS A 125 -2.25 -5.14 -0.80
C LYS A 125 -1.63 -4.69 0.53
N GLY A 126 -1.23 -3.43 0.66
CA GLY A 126 -0.63 -2.91 1.89
C GLY A 126 -0.33 -1.41 1.85
N ILE A 127 -0.01 -0.84 3.01
CA ILE A 127 0.42 0.55 3.21
C ILE A 127 1.78 0.51 3.92
N SER A 128 2.77 1.23 3.41
CA SER A 128 4.09 1.40 4.05
C SER A 128 4.30 2.85 4.44
N LEU A 129 4.74 3.07 5.68
CA LEU A 129 5.08 4.38 6.22
C LEU A 129 6.54 4.35 6.67
N PHE A 130 7.39 5.15 6.04
CA PHE A 130 8.81 5.18 6.29
C PHE A 130 9.29 6.61 6.55
N SER A 131 10.22 6.78 7.49
CA SER A 131 10.87 8.05 7.82
C SER A 131 12.34 7.79 8.12
N GLN A 132 13.23 8.53 7.47
CA GLN A 132 14.67 8.31 7.59
C GLN A 132 15.26 8.85 8.90
N GLN A 133 14.84 10.03 9.34
CA GLN A 133 15.52 10.78 10.41
C GLN A 133 14.59 11.21 11.54
N ASP A 134 13.47 11.86 11.24
CA ASP A 134 12.62 12.51 12.26
C ASP A 134 11.50 11.61 12.83
N GLY A 135 11.50 10.32 12.47
CA GLY A 135 10.58 9.32 13.00
C GLY A 135 9.13 9.46 12.49
N LEU A 136 8.20 8.81 13.19
CA LEU A 136 6.76 8.77 12.88
C LEU A 136 5.95 9.26 14.09
N ALA A 137 4.97 10.14 13.84
CA ALA A 137 4.03 10.62 14.85
C ALA A 137 2.59 10.29 14.44
N ALA A 138 1.92 9.43 15.24
CA ALA A 138 0.51 9.10 15.08
C ALA A 138 -0.27 9.59 16.30
N ILE A 139 -0.91 10.77 16.17
CA ILE A 139 -1.50 11.49 17.30
C ILE A 139 -2.99 11.74 17.03
N ALA A 140 -3.85 11.31 17.96
CA ALA A 140 -5.25 11.70 18.02
C ALA A 140 -5.45 12.69 19.18
N ASN A 141 -5.71 13.97 18.89
CA ASN A 141 -5.98 14.97 19.93
C ASN A 141 -7.29 14.65 20.70
N HIS A 142 -8.27 14.11 19.97
CA HIS A 142 -9.50 13.56 20.52
C HIS A 142 -9.84 12.24 19.81
N GLY A 143 -10.56 11.37 20.51
CA GLY A 143 -10.94 10.06 19.99
C GLY A 143 -9.91 8.96 20.28
N LYS A 144 -10.24 7.75 19.84
CA LYS A 144 -9.46 6.53 20.07
C LYS A 144 -8.40 6.35 18.98
N VAL A 145 -7.17 6.02 19.37
CA VAL A 145 -6.21 5.38 18.46
C VAL A 145 -6.51 3.89 18.42
N LEU A 146 -6.79 3.35 17.24
CA LEU A 146 -7.08 1.94 17.00
C LEU A 146 -6.04 1.37 16.04
N LEU A 147 -5.30 0.36 16.49
CA LEU A 147 -4.37 -0.43 15.68
C LEU A 147 -4.80 -1.88 15.78
N GLN A 148 -4.99 -2.55 14.64
CA GLN A 148 -5.46 -3.94 14.58
C GLN A 148 -4.85 -4.67 13.38
N SER A 149 -4.28 -5.83 13.63
CA SER A 149 -4.06 -6.88 12.63
C SER A 149 -5.19 -7.91 12.77
N GLN A 150 -6.18 -7.90 11.89
CA GLN A 150 -7.41 -8.70 12.08
C GLN A 150 -7.22 -10.19 11.76
N HIS A 151 -6.25 -10.51 10.91
CA HIS A 151 -5.96 -11.88 10.45
C HIS A 151 -4.45 -12.17 10.42
N ASP A 152 -3.65 -11.38 11.12
CA ASP A 152 -2.19 -11.53 11.20
C ASP A 152 -1.69 -11.01 12.56
N SER A 153 -0.40 -11.16 12.81
CA SER A 153 0.32 -10.65 13.95
C SER A 153 0.46 -9.12 13.94
N THR A 154 0.66 -8.55 15.13
CA THR A 154 1.12 -7.17 15.31
C THR A 154 2.48 -7.21 15.98
N GLN A 155 3.49 -6.60 15.34
CA GLN A 155 4.87 -6.52 15.85
C GLN A 155 5.24 -5.07 16.13
N ILE A 156 5.85 -4.83 17.30
CA ILE A 156 6.32 -3.50 17.74
C ILE A 156 7.72 -3.66 18.32
N ASP A 157 8.73 -3.25 17.55
CA ASP A 157 10.13 -3.30 17.97
C ASP A 157 10.70 -1.90 18.21
N SER A 158 11.60 -1.81 19.17
CA SER A 158 12.40 -0.61 19.44
C SER A 158 13.82 -1.04 19.75
N ALA A 159 14.81 -0.39 19.12
CA ALA A 159 16.21 -0.58 19.49
C ALA A 159 16.54 -0.01 20.88
N LYS A 160 15.62 0.79 21.45
CA LYS A 160 15.72 1.38 22.79
C LYS A 160 14.46 0.99 23.57
N ASP A 161 13.89 1.92 24.32
CA ASP A 161 12.74 1.65 25.17
C ASP A 161 11.44 1.57 24.38
N VAL A 162 10.51 0.75 24.89
CA VAL A 162 9.08 0.81 24.57
C VAL A 162 8.35 1.28 25.82
N LYS A 163 7.63 2.40 25.73
CA LYS A 163 6.88 2.97 26.85
C LYS A 163 5.38 2.85 26.62
N ILE A 164 4.70 2.08 27.48
CA ILE A 164 3.25 1.95 27.50
C ILE A 164 2.75 2.50 28.84
N SER A 165 1.90 3.53 28.79
CA SER A 165 1.36 4.15 29.99
C SER A 165 -0.04 4.70 29.77
N ALA A 166 -0.90 4.59 30.77
CA ALA A 166 -2.25 5.15 30.77
C ALA A 166 -2.57 5.75 32.14
N ARG A 167 -3.35 6.85 32.18
CA ARG A 167 -3.89 7.38 33.44
C ARG A 167 -4.94 6.46 34.08
N GLY A 168 -5.69 5.72 33.25
CA GLY A 168 -6.72 4.78 33.68
C GLY A 168 -6.16 3.39 33.94
N ARG A 169 -6.22 2.52 32.92
CA ARG A 169 -5.75 1.13 33.00
C ARG A 169 -5.02 0.72 31.73
N VAL A 170 -4.03 -0.16 31.87
CA VAL A 170 -3.43 -0.92 30.76
C VAL A 170 -4.01 -2.32 30.83
N ILE A 171 -4.52 -2.82 29.70
CA ILE A 171 -5.13 -4.15 29.60
C ILE A 171 -4.36 -4.94 28.56
N VAL A 172 -3.84 -6.09 28.96
CA VAL A 172 -3.21 -7.07 28.07
C VAL A 172 -4.00 -8.37 28.23
N MET A 173 -4.55 -8.87 27.13
CA MET A 173 -5.39 -10.07 27.11
C MET A 173 -4.94 -10.92 25.93
N ALA A 174 -4.67 -12.19 26.21
CA ALA A 174 -4.29 -13.21 25.23
C ALA A 174 -4.56 -14.59 25.84
N GLU A 175 -4.56 -15.64 25.01
CA GLU A 175 -4.57 -17.02 25.49
C GLU A 175 -3.28 -17.38 26.23
N GLU A 176 -2.16 -16.76 25.81
CA GLU A 176 -0.85 -16.88 26.43
C GLU A 176 -0.19 -15.50 26.52
N ILE A 177 0.31 -15.13 27.70
CA ILE A 177 1.13 -13.93 27.91
C ILE A 177 2.50 -14.38 28.42
N LEU A 178 3.55 -14.05 27.67
CA LEU A 178 4.93 -14.31 28.04
C LEU A 178 5.72 -13.00 28.07
N LEU A 179 6.33 -12.71 29.22
CA LEU A 179 7.27 -11.61 29.41
C LEU A 179 8.62 -12.22 29.76
N VAL A 180 9.67 -11.91 29.00
CA VAL A 180 11.00 -12.49 29.20
C VAL A 180 12.07 -11.45 28.92
N ASN A 181 13.17 -11.48 29.68
CA ASN A 181 14.34 -10.66 29.41
C ASN A 181 15.52 -11.51 28.88
N SER A 182 16.55 -10.84 28.37
CA SER A 182 17.77 -11.51 27.86
C SER A 182 18.56 -12.27 28.95
N GLY A 183 18.31 -11.97 30.22
CA GLY A 183 18.89 -12.68 31.37
C GLY A 183 18.14 -13.96 31.76
N GLY A 184 17.07 -14.32 31.05
CA GLY A 184 16.28 -15.53 31.29
C GLY A 184 15.28 -15.45 32.45
N ALA A 185 15.05 -14.27 33.03
CA ALA A 185 13.95 -14.05 33.95
C ALA A 185 12.65 -13.81 33.17
N TYR A 186 11.55 -14.42 33.62
CA TYR A 186 10.29 -14.38 32.90
C TYR A 186 9.04 -14.46 33.79
N ILE A 187 7.90 -14.07 33.21
CA ILE A 187 6.55 -14.26 33.71
C ILE A 187 5.74 -14.89 32.58
N SER A 188 5.09 -16.02 32.83
CA SER A 188 4.23 -16.71 31.87
C SER A 188 2.83 -16.92 32.45
N LEU A 189 1.80 -16.64 31.64
CA LEU A 189 0.40 -16.89 31.96
C LEU A 189 -0.20 -17.73 30.82
N LYS A 190 -0.42 -19.03 31.07
CA LYS A 190 -0.89 -19.98 30.05
C LYS A 190 -1.87 -20.99 30.63
N GLY A 191 -3.02 -21.18 29.98
CA GLY A 191 -4.00 -22.20 30.37
C GLY A 191 -4.45 -22.10 31.85
N GLY A 192 -4.50 -20.89 32.39
CA GLY A 192 -4.82 -20.64 33.81
C GLY A 192 -3.65 -20.82 34.79
N THR A 193 -2.47 -21.21 34.33
CA THR A 193 -1.27 -21.39 35.16
C THR A 193 -0.41 -20.13 35.14
N PRO A 194 -0.24 -19.44 36.28
CA PRO A 194 0.76 -18.40 36.43
C PRO A 194 2.12 -18.99 36.79
N GLU A 195 3.17 -18.57 36.08
CA GLU A 195 4.55 -18.99 36.32
C GLU A 195 5.47 -17.76 36.36
N ILE A 196 6.35 -17.72 37.36
CA ILE A 196 7.41 -16.71 37.49
C ILE A 196 8.71 -17.48 37.72
N GLY A 197 9.71 -17.26 36.87
CA GLY A 197 10.94 -18.03 36.89
C GLY A 197 12.16 -17.23 36.43
N GLY A 198 13.34 -17.75 36.76
CA GLY A 198 14.62 -17.19 36.35
C GLY A 198 15.80 -17.86 37.06
N PRO A 199 17.04 -17.64 36.57
CA PRO A 199 18.23 -18.26 37.14
C PRO A 199 18.71 -17.62 38.46
N GLY A 200 18.21 -16.44 38.81
CA GLY A 200 18.58 -15.71 40.03
C GLY A 200 17.55 -15.82 41.16
N GLU A 201 17.82 -15.14 42.27
CA GLU A 201 16.91 -15.09 43.42
C GLU A 201 15.64 -14.26 43.13
N LEU A 202 14.47 -14.80 43.48
CA LEU A 202 13.21 -14.06 43.48
C LEU A 202 13.09 -13.23 44.77
N THR A 203 13.17 -11.90 44.66
CA THR A 203 13.03 -10.99 45.80
C THR A 203 11.64 -10.35 45.82
N ILE A 204 10.87 -10.56 46.90
CA ILE A 204 9.53 -9.98 47.10
C ILE A 204 9.58 -8.99 48.28
N LYS A 205 9.35 -7.70 48.01
CA LYS A 205 9.38 -6.62 49.02
C LYS A 205 8.01 -5.94 49.13
N THR A 206 7.23 -6.31 50.14
CA THR A 206 5.87 -5.80 50.38
C THR A 206 5.55 -5.80 51.88
N ALA A 207 4.58 -4.99 52.33
CA ALA A 207 4.10 -4.98 53.70
C ALA A 207 3.32 -6.24 54.09
N GLY A 208 2.90 -7.07 53.11
CA GLY A 208 2.24 -8.35 53.34
C GLY A 208 2.01 -9.14 52.04
N HIS A 209 1.86 -10.45 52.18
CA HIS A 209 1.49 -11.38 51.10
C HIS A 209 0.47 -12.40 51.63
N ASN A 210 -0.46 -12.84 50.79
CA ASN A 210 -1.50 -13.79 51.18
C ASN A 210 -1.74 -14.85 50.10
N TRP A 211 -1.94 -16.10 50.51
CA TRP A 211 -2.05 -17.29 49.66
C TRP A 211 -3.40 -17.98 49.91
N ASN A 212 -4.51 -17.28 49.65
CA ASN A 212 -5.89 -17.68 49.99
C ASN A 212 -6.53 -18.72 49.05
N GLY A 213 -5.74 -19.56 48.38
CA GLY A 213 -6.26 -20.47 47.35
C GLY A 213 -6.58 -19.78 46.00
N PRO A 214 -7.14 -20.53 45.03
CA PRO A 214 -7.27 -20.09 43.65
C PRO A 214 -8.44 -19.11 43.42
N ALA A 215 -8.31 -18.27 42.39
CA ALA A 215 -9.36 -17.39 41.87
C ALA A 215 -9.25 -17.31 40.33
N SER A 216 -10.32 -16.88 39.65
CA SER A 216 -10.36 -16.76 38.18
C SER A 216 -11.03 -15.47 37.69
N ARG A 217 -10.69 -15.06 36.47
CA ARG A 217 -11.33 -13.98 35.70
C ARG A 217 -11.32 -14.33 34.21
N SER A 218 -12.35 -13.93 33.47
CA SER A 218 -12.43 -14.11 32.02
C SER A 218 -11.78 -12.95 31.25
N ALA A 219 -11.21 -13.25 30.09
CA ALA A 219 -10.72 -12.26 29.13
C ALA A 219 -11.72 -12.11 27.97
N GLU A 220 -11.96 -10.88 27.53
CA GLU A 220 -12.74 -10.58 26.33
C GLU A 220 -11.78 -10.38 25.16
N LEU A 221 -11.53 -11.47 24.40
CA LEU A 221 -10.67 -11.43 23.23
C LEU A 221 -11.42 -10.85 22.02
N PRO A 222 -10.75 -10.09 21.13
CA PRO A 222 -11.38 -9.59 19.92
C PRO A 222 -11.75 -10.75 18.99
N THR A 223 -12.88 -10.63 18.28
CA THR A 223 -13.28 -11.52 17.21
C THR A 223 -13.34 -10.76 15.89
N PHE A 224 -12.84 -11.38 14.82
CA PHE A 224 -12.87 -10.81 13.48
C PHE A 224 -13.54 -11.82 12.54
N GLY A 225 -14.53 -11.35 11.78
CA GLY A 225 -15.16 -12.16 10.73
C GLY A 225 -14.29 -12.17 9.48
N GLU A 226 -14.40 -13.21 8.66
CA GLU A 226 -13.80 -13.22 7.32
C GLU A 226 -14.73 -12.53 6.32
N GLY A 227 -14.19 -11.64 5.49
CA GLY A 227 -14.92 -11.04 4.37
C GLY A 227 -14.88 -11.94 3.13
N ASP A 228 -15.99 -12.03 2.39
CA ASP A 228 -16.05 -12.75 1.11
C ASP A 228 -15.49 -11.86 -0.02
N PHE A 229 -14.25 -12.11 -0.45
CA PHE A 229 -13.66 -11.49 -1.66
C PHE A 229 -13.86 -12.34 -2.91
N GLY A 230 -14.81 -13.26 -2.87
CA GLY A 230 -15.21 -14.08 -3.99
C GLY A 230 -15.62 -13.25 -5.21
N ARG A 231 -15.02 -13.53 -6.37
CA ARG A 231 -15.43 -12.93 -7.65
C ARG A 231 -16.02 -13.99 -8.56
N LYS A 232 -17.04 -13.64 -9.34
CA LYS A 232 -17.62 -14.55 -10.34
C LYS A 232 -17.38 -13.98 -11.74
N PRO A 233 -16.41 -14.52 -12.51
CA PRO A 233 -16.18 -14.11 -13.88
C PRO A 233 -17.42 -14.35 -14.75
N TYR A 234 -17.73 -13.40 -15.62
CA TYR A 234 -18.90 -13.42 -16.50
C TYR A 234 -18.47 -13.20 -17.95
N LEU A 235 -19.00 -13.99 -18.88
CA LEU A 235 -18.72 -13.88 -20.31
C LEU A 235 -20.00 -13.54 -21.10
N GLU A 236 -19.99 -12.34 -21.67
CA GLU A 236 -20.99 -11.88 -22.63
C GLU A 236 -20.43 -11.87 -24.06
N ARG A 237 -21.32 -12.10 -25.02
CA ARG A 237 -21.01 -11.91 -26.43
C ARG A 237 -21.14 -10.42 -26.76
N GLY A 238 -20.04 -9.81 -27.21
CA GLY A 238 -19.96 -8.37 -27.45
C GLY A 238 -20.89 -7.79 -28.52
N ILE A 239 -21.58 -8.62 -29.31
CA ILE A 239 -22.52 -8.14 -30.34
C ILE A 239 -23.96 -7.95 -29.82
N ASP A 240 -24.37 -8.69 -28.80
CA ASP A 240 -25.76 -8.76 -28.33
C ASP A 240 -25.90 -8.78 -26.79
N GLY A 241 -24.79 -8.80 -26.05
CA GLY A 241 -24.75 -8.87 -24.59
C GLY A 241 -25.25 -10.21 -24.03
N GLN A 242 -25.49 -11.21 -24.90
CA GLN A 242 -26.03 -12.49 -24.46
C GLN A 242 -24.93 -13.37 -23.87
N PRO A 243 -25.23 -14.17 -22.83
CA PRO A 243 -24.25 -15.01 -22.19
C PRO A 243 -23.72 -16.09 -23.13
N VAL A 244 -22.45 -16.45 -22.95
CA VAL A 244 -21.78 -17.48 -23.74
C VAL A 244 -21.52 -18.70 -22.87
N LYS A 245 -22.23 -19.79 -23.13
CA LYS A 245 -22.05 -21.08 -22.48
C LYS A 245 -20.89 -21.88 -23.07
N GLY A 246 -20.18 -22.62 -22.22
CA GLY A 246 -19.27 -23.69 -22.63
C GLY A 246 -17.90 -23.22 -23.10
N MET A 247 -17.51 -21.98 -22.81
CA MET A 247 -16.14 -21.51 -23.05
C MET A 247 -15.25 -21.91 -21.88
N GLU A 248 -14.04 -22.36 -22.18
CA GLU A 248 -13.04 -22.65 -21.16
C GLU A 248 -12.46 -21.34 -20.66
N LEU A 249 -12.47 -21.16 -19.35
CA LEU A 249 -11.89 -20.03 -18.66
C LEU A 249 -10.51 -20.43 -18.15
N HIS A 250 -9.52 -19.59 -18.42
CA HIS A 250 -8.22 -19.58 -17.77
C HIS A 250 -8.09 -18.31 -16.94
N LEU A 251 -7.88 -18.45 -15.63
CA LEU A 251 -7.67 -17.34 -14.71
C LEU A 251 -6.24 -17.35 -14.22
N GLU A 252 -5.50 -16.31 -14.58
CA GLU A 252 -4.22 -16.01 -13.97
C GLU A 252 -4.44 -15.14 -12.72
N ARG A 253 -3.78 -15.54 -11.63
CA ARG A 253 -3.87 -14.90 -10.31
C ARG A 253 -2.46 -14.66 -9.80
N ASP A 254 -2.20 -13.45 -9.36
CA ASP A 254 -0.88 -13.02 -8.91
C ASP A 254 -0.38 -13.88 -7.72
N GLY A 255 0.67 -14.67 -7.96
CA GLY A 255 1.28 -15.56 -6.97
C GLY A 255 0.53 -16.87 -6.67
N ASP A 256 -0.59 -17.16 -7.34
CA ASP A 256 -1.37 -18.39 -7.16
C ASP A 256 -1.36 -19.26 -8.42
N ALA A 257 -1.62 -20.57 -8.28
CA ALA A 257 -1.77 -21.45 -9.44
C ALA A 257 -2.96 -21.00 -10.31
N PRO A 258 -2.86 -21.06 -11.65
CA PRO A 258 -3.95 -20.67 -12.53
C PRO A 258 -5.18 -21.54 -12.28
N LEU A 259 -6.37 -20.93 -12.31
CA LEU A 259 -7.64 -21.63 -12.12
C LEU A 259 -8.33 -21.80 -13.47
N THR A 260 -8.76 -23.02 -13.76
CA THR A 260 -9.54 -23.32 -14.97
C THR A 260 -10.99 -23.57 -14.63
N GLY A 261 -11.88 -23.21 -15.54
CA GLY A 261 -13.32 -23.42 -15.38
C GLY A 261 -14.03 -23.40 -16.72
N THR A 262 -15.35 -23.58 -16.70
CA THR A 262 -16.19 -23.49 -17.90
C THR A 262 -17.35 -22.57 -17.62
N SER A 263 -17.70 -21.70 -18.57
CA SER A 263 -18.88 -20.85 -18.43
C SER A 263 -20.18 -21.67 -18.53
N ASP A 264 -21.13 -21.40 -17.65
CA ASP A 264 -22.43 -22.05 -17.59
C ASP A 264 -23.45 -21.42 -18.56
N ALA A 265 -24.72 -21.83 -18.46
CA ALA A 265 -25.78 -21.30 -19.32
C ALA A 265 -26.07 -19.80 -19.10
N ALA A 266 -25.72 -19.28 -17.93
CA ALA A 266 -25.82 -17.87 -17.61
C ALA A 266 -24.58 -17.10 -18.07
N GLY A 267 -23.53 -17.75 -18.59
CA GLY A 267 -22.26 -17.09 -18.95
C GLY A 267 -21.32 -16.91 -17.76
N GLU A 268 -21.69 -17.44 -16.59
CA GLU A 268 -20.90 -17.36 -15.37
C GLU A 268 -19.92 -18.52 -15.31
N ALA A 269 -18.70 -18.25 -14.88
CA ALA A 269 -17.77 -19.30 -14.47
C ALA A 269 -17.85 -19.57 -12.96
N GLY A 270 -17.20 -20.64 -12.50
CA GLY A 270 -17.11 -20.98 -11.07
C GLY A 270 -16.63 -19.79 -10.22
N LYS A 271 -17.17 -19.67 -9.01
CA LYS A 271 -16.78 -18.63 -8.05
C LYS A 271 -15.28 -18.75 -7.76
N VAL A 272 -14.56 -17.65 -7.91
CA VAL A 272 -13.15 -17.54 -7.56
C VAL A 272 -13.09 -17.01 -6.15
N ASP A 273 -13.01 -17.92 -5.19
CA ASP A 273 -12.80 -17.55 -3.80
C ASP A 273 -11.37 -17.02 -3.64
N THR A 274 -11.28 -15.80 -3.12
CA THR A 274 -10.01 -15.20 -2.72
C THR A 274 -10.18 -14.66 -1.31
N ASN A 275 -9.10 -14.62 -0.54
CA ASN A 275 -9.07 -14.04 0.81
C ASN A 275 -8.41 -12.64 0.82
N ARG A 276 -8.05 -12.11 -0.36
CA ARG A 276 -7.34 -10.83 -0.53
C ARG A 276 -7.73 -10.16 -1.83
N VAL A 277 -7.58 -8.84 -1.89
CA VAL A 277 -7.77 -8.08 -3.14
C VAL A 277 -6.57 -8.32 -4.06
N GLN A 278 -6.78 -9.02 -5.17
CA GLN A 278 -5.77 -9.26 -6.19
C GLN A 278 -6.26 -8.92 -7.60
N GLN A 279 -5.33 -8.62 -8.50
CA GLN A 279 -5.62 -8.54 -9.92
C GLN A 279 -5.81 -9.96 -10.46
N ILE A 280 -6.84 -10.13 -11.29
CA ILE A 280 -7.16 -11.41 -11.91
C ILE A 280 -7.29 -11.14 -13.40
N ALA A 281 -6.52 -11.84 -14.22
CA ALA A 281 -6.68 -11.84 -15.66
C ALA A 281 -7.51 -13.05 -16.06
N ALA A 282 -8.68 -12.81 -16.64
CA ALA A 282 -9.59 -13.86 -17.10
C ALA A 282 -9.52 -13.95 -18.63
N THR A 283 -9.16 -15.12 -19.16
CA THR A 283 -9.12 -15.38 -20.60
C THR A 283 -10.05 -16.54 -20.94
N PHE A 284 -11.01 -16.31 -21.82
CA PHE A 284 -11.92 -17.34 -22.31
C PHE A 284 -11.44 -17.85 -23.67
N HIS A 285 -11.36 -19.16 -23.83
CA HIS A 285 -10.98 -19.82 -25.08
C HIS A 285 -12.03 -20.85 -25.51
N LYS A 286 -12.15 -21.02 -26.82
CA LYS A 286 -12.98 -22.07 -27.41
C LYS A 286 -12.23 -23.39 -27.27
N ARG A 287 -12.88 -24.38 -26.66
CA ARG A 287 -12.33 -25.73 -26.52
C ARG A 287 -11.96 -26.27 -27.91
N SER A 288 -10.67 -26.53 -28.13
CA SER A 288 -10.22 -27.24 -29.32
C SER A 288 -10.70 -28.68 -29.21
N SER A 289 -11.54 -29.11 -30.16
CA SER A 289 -11.83 -30.52 -30.42
C SER A 289 -10.62 -31.24 -30.97
#